data_AF-F4PG05-F1
#
_entry.id   AF-F4PG05-F1
#
_cell.length_a   1.000
_cell.length_b   1.000
_cell.length_c   1.000
_cell.angle_alpha   90.00
_cell.angle_beta   90.00
_cell.angle_gamma   90.00
#
_symmetry.space_group_name_H-M   'P 1'
#
loop_
_entity.id
_entity.type
_entity.pdbx_description
1 polymer ?
#
loop_
_entity_poly.entity_id
_entity_poly.type
_entity_poly.pdbx_seq_one_letter_code
_entity_poly.pdbx_strand_id
1 'polypeptide(L)'
;MKKVQIPFDTEQLSELRAGDRILLSGTVYTARDAAHKRMIEDIENGLPLPFDIIGQVIYYVGPTPAKPGQVIGSAGPTTSSRMDKYTPKLLEMGLKGMIGKGYRSEEVKASLRKHQAVYLGAIGGSAALISRSIKSGGINCI
;
A
#
# COMPACT_ATOMS: atom_id res chain seq x y z
N MET A 1 -3.02 3.44 20.78
CA MET A 1 -2.69 3.15 19.38
C MET A 1 -3.97 2.70 18.70
N LYS A 2 -4.42 3.37 17.64
CA LYS A 2 -5.72 3.08 16.99
C LYS A 2 -5.62 1.76 16.21
N LYS A 3 -6.68 0.96 16.18
CA LYS A 3 -6.75 -0.27 15.37
C LYS A 3 -7.60 0.02 14.15
N VAL A 4 -7.11 -0.33 12.97
CA VAL A 4 -7.79 -0.08 11.69
C VAL A 4 -7.82 -1.35 10.87
N GLN A 5 -8.95 -1.63 10.23
CA GLN A 5 -9.17 -2.82 9.40
C GLN A 5 -9.13 -2.46 7.92
N ILE A 6 -8.72 -3.42 7.09
CA ILE A 6 -8.76 -3.32 5.62
C ILE A 6 -9.79 -4.35 5.10
N PRO A 7 -10.62 -4.00 4.11
CA PRO A 7 -10.67 -2.73 3.37
C PRO A 7 -11.09 -1.55 4.25
N PHE A 8 -10.52 -0.38 3.96
CA PHE A 8 -10.88 0.85 4.67
C PHE A 8 -12.29 1.31 4.28
N ASP A 9 -13.10 1.62 5.27
CA ASP A 9 -14.26 2.48 5.10
C ASP A 9 -13.85 3.97 5.25
N THR A 10 -14.67 4.87 4.73
CA THR A 10 -14.37 6.31 4.74
C THR A 10 -14.46 6.90 6.15
N GLU A 11 -15.27 6.32 7.03
CA GLU A 11 -15.47 6.78 8.40
C GLU A 11 -14.21 6.56 9.25
N GLN A 12 -13.62 5.35 9.20
CA GLN A 12 -12.37 4.98 9.86
C GLN A 12 -11.22 5.91 9.47
N LEU A 13 -11.14 6.30 8.19
CA LEU A 13 -10.09 7.20 7.71
C LEU A 13 -10.30 8.64 8.18
N SER A 14 -11.55 9.08 8.35
CA SER A 14 -11.88 10.44 8.79
C SER A 14 -11.39 10.75 10.21
N GLU A 15 -11.23 9.72 11.05
CA GLU A 15 -10.72 9.84 12.42
C GLU A 15 -9.19 9.92 12.49
N LEU A 16 -8.48 9.61 11.40
CA LEU A 16 -7.03 9.58 11.38
C LEU A 16 -6.44 10.97 11.17
N ARG A 17 -5.41 11.29 11.96
CA ARG A 17 -4.62 12.52 11.83
C ARG A 17 -3.18 12.19 11.49
N ALA A 18 -2.53 13.09 10.76
CA ALA A 18 -1.10 12.95 10.49
C ALA A 18 -0.31 12.85 11.81
N GLY A 19 0.57 11.85 11.90
CA GLY A 19 1.32 11.54 13.13
C GLY A 19 0.68 10.47 14.02
N ASP A 20 -0.56 10.07 13.76
CA ASP A 20 -1.19 8.95 14.47
C ASP A 20 -0.41 7.66 14.26
N ARG A 21 -0.29 6.87 15.33
CA ARG A 21 0.20 5.49 15.28
C ARG A 21 -0.98 4.54 15.22
N ILE A 22 -0.95 3.63 14.25
CA ILE A 22 -2.01 2.65 14.02
C ILE A 22 -1.50 1.22 14.04
N LEU A 23 -2.37 0.29 14.42
CA LEU A 23 -2.26 -1.13 14.15
C LEU A 23 -3.20 -1.46 13.00
N LEU A 24 -2.61 -1.88 11.89
CA LEU A 24 -3.34 -2.23 10.68
C LEU A 24 -3.57 -3.75 10.64
N SER A 25 -4.75 -4.19 10.25
CA SER A 25 -5.09 -5.60 10.09
C SER A 25 -5.98 -5.81 8.87
N GLY A 26 -5.85 -6.98 8.23
CA GLY A 26 -6.54 -7.30 6.98
C GLY A 26 -5.56 -7.65 5.85
N THR A 27 -6.10 -7.72 4.64
CA THR A 27 -5.32 -8.07 3.44
C THR A 27 -4.66 -6.82 2.86
N VAL A 28 -3.36 -6.88 2.58
CA VAL A 28 -2.62 -5.84 1.87
C VAL A 28 -2.08 -6.39 0.56
N TYR A 29 -2.15 -5.60 -0.51
CA TYR A 29 -1.56 -5.96 -1.80
C TYR A 29 -0.15 -5.41 -1.88
N THR A 30 0.80 -6.20 -2.36
CA THR A 30 2.18 -5.73 -2.55
C THR A 30 2.41 -5.31 -3.99
N ALA A 31 2.79 -4.07 -4.23
CA ALA A 31 3.13 -3.60 -5.57
C ALA A 31 4.20 -2.51 -5.49
N ARG A 32 5.09 -2.47 -6.49
CA ARG A 32 6.13 -1.44 -6.63
C ARG A 32 6.21 -0.98 -8.09
N ASP A 33 7.37 -0.49 -8.52
CA ASP A 33 7.64 0.17 -9.80
C ASP A 33 6.99 -0.52 -11.02
N ALA A 34 7.32 -1.80 -11.28
CA ALA A 34 6.84 -2.52 -12.46
C ALA A 34 5.33 -2.83 -12.42
N ALA A 35 4.83 -3.28 -11.27
CA ALA A 35 3.42 -3.56 -11.08
C ALA A 35 2.56 -2.29 -11.22
N HIS A 36 3.03 -1.14 -10.72
CA HIS A 36 2.31 0.13 -10.91
C HIS A 36 2.30 0.55 -12.38
N LYS A 37 3.44 0.43 -13.08
CA LYS A 37 3.51 0.71 -14.52
C LYS A 37 2.48 -0.12 -15.28
N ARG A 38 2.43 -1.44 -15.03
CA ARG A 38 1.49 -2.35 -15.68
C ARG A 38 0.04 -2.01 -15.36
N MET A 39 -0.29 -1.75 -14.09
CA MET A 39 -1.65 -1.34 -13.69
C MET A 39 -2.10 -0.06 -14.41
N ILE A 40 -1.22 0.91 -14.60
CA ILE A 40 -1.55 2.13 -15.35
C ILE A 40 -1.73 1.84 -16.85
N GLU A 41 -0.84 1.04 -17.45
CA GLU A 41 -0.98 0.61 -18.85
C GLU A 41 -2.30 -0.14 -19.08
N ASP A 42 -2.69 -1.03 -18.17
CA ASP A 42 -3.96 -1.75 -18.24
C ASP A 42 -5.14 -0.77 -18.17
N ILE A 43 -5.12 0.20 -17.23
CA ILE A 43 -6.15 1.25 -17.14
C ILE A 43 -6.24 2.07 -18.43
N GLU A 44 -5.10 2.49 -19.00
CA GLU A 44 -5.04 3.28 -20.23
C GLU A 44 -5.60 2.52 -21.45
N ASN A 45 -5.46 1.20 -21.45
CA ASN A 45 -6.01 0.32 -22.49
C ASN A 45 -7.45 -0.15 -22.19
N GLY A 46 -8.08 0.35 -21.12
CA GLY A 46 -9.44 -0.05 -20.73
C GLY A 46 -9.54 -1.49 -20.20
N LEU A 47 -8.42 -2.08 -19.77
CA LEU A 47 -8.36 -3.40 -19.17
C LEU A 47 -8.63 -3.32 -17.65
N PRO A 48 -9.24 -4.37 -17.05
CA PRO A 48 -9.48 -4.40 -15.62
C PRO A 48 -8.17 -4.54 -14.83
N LEU A 49 -8.15 -4.00 -13.61
CA LEU A 49 -7.08 -4.25 -12.66
C LEU A 49 -7.09 -5.72 -12.20
N PRO A 50 -5.92 -6.26 -11.79
CA PRO A 50 -5.80 -7.66 -11.34
C PRO A 50 -6.48 -7.94 -9.99
N PHE A 51 -7.00 -6.92 -9.31
CA PHE A 51 -7.79 -7.02 -8.09
C PHE A 51 -8.72 -5.81 -7.96
N ASP A 52 -9.75 -5.94 -7.14
CA ASP A 52 -10.60 -4.81 -6.77
C ASP A 52 -9.84 -3.86 -5.85
N ILE A 53 -9.52 -2.67 -6.35
CA ILE A 53 -8.71 -1.68 -5.66
C ILE A 53 -9.50 -0.86 -4.62
N ILE A 54 -10.84 -0.92 -4.66
CA ILE A 54 -11.72 -0.09 -3.83
C ILE A 54 -11.50 -0.43 -2.35
N GLY A 55 -11.18 0.60 -1.55
CA GLY A 55 -10.96 0.43 -0.11
C GLY A 55 -9.61 -0.20 0.24
N GLN A 56 -8.82 -0.63 -0.74
CA GLN A 56 -7.62 -1.41 -0.49
C GLN A 56 -6.40 -0.57 -0.13
N VAL A 57 -5.39 -1.28 0.38
CA VAL A 57 -4.09 -0.75 0.72
C VAL A 57 -2.99 -1.44 -0.08
N ILE A 58 -2.12 -0.64 -0.72
CA ILE A 58 -0.93 -1.15 -1.40
C ILE A 58 0.31 -0.95 -0.52
N TYR A 59 0.98 -2.04 -0.17
CA TYR A 59 2.29 -2.01 0.47
C TYR A 59 3.41 -1.99 -0.57
N TYR A 60 4.20 -0.92 -0.57
CA TYR A 60 5.40 -0.80 -1.39
C TYR A 60 6.54 -1.62 -0.80
N VAL A 61 6.58 -2.89 -1.18
CA VAL A 61 7.57 -3.85 -0.67
C VAL A 61 8.07 -4.76 -1.80
N GLY A 62 9.35 -5.11 -1.73
CA GLY A 62 9.93 -6.23 -2.46
C GLY A 62 10.46 -7.22 -1.42
N PRO A 63 9.66 -8.21 -1.00
CA PRO A 63 10.07 -9.13 0.05
C PRO A 63 11.22 -10.02 -0.40
N THR A 64 12.12 -10.38 0.52
CA THR A 64 13.13 -11.41 0.22
C THR A 64 12.47 -12.79 0.16
N PRO A 65 13.13 -13.81 -0.44
CA PRO A 65 12.65 -15.18 -0.40
C PRO A 65 12.37 -15.65 1.04
N ALA A 66 11.30 -16.42 1.19
CA ALA A 66 10.95 -17.02 2.47
C ALA A 66 11.94 -18.14 2.84
N LYS A 67 12.28 -18.24 4.12
CA LYS A 67 13.02 -19.39 4.65
C LYS A 67 12.05 -20.57 4.87
N PRO A 68 12.54 -21.82 4.93
CA PRO A 68 11.70 -22.97 5.27
C PRO A 68 10.86 -22.71 6.52
N GLY A 69 9.55 -22.97 6.42
CA GLY A 69 8.58 -22.74 7.52
C GLY A 69 8.17 -21.29 7.76
N GLN A 70 8.63 -20.32 6.95
CA GLN A 70 8.20 -18.92 7.01
C GLN A 70 7.26 -18.58 5.86
N VAL A 71 6.28 -17.71 6.15
CA VAL A 71 5.31 -17.22 5.16
C VAL A 71 5.98 -16.31 4.12
N ILE A 72 6.93 -15.48 4.57
CA ILE A 72 7.58 -14.46 3.75
C ILE A 72 8.95 -14.13 4.35
N GLY A 73 9.90 -13.72 3.51
CA GLY A 73 11.18 -13.18 3.99
C GLY A 73 11.05 -11.77 4.57
N SER A 74 12.17 -11.07 4.68
CA SER A 74 12.19 -9.67 5.14
C SER A 74 11.33 -8.80 4.23
N ALA A 75 10.38 -8.08 4.82
CA ALA A 75 9.36 -7.32 4.10
C ALA A 75 9.44 -5.83 4.48
N GLY A 76 10.56 -5.19 4.18
CA GLY A 76 10.79 -3.78 4.48
C GLY A 76 10.23 -2.82 3.41
N PRO A 77 9.80 -1.60 3.78
CA PRO A 77 9.24 -0.65 2.83
C PRO A 77 10.29 -0.14 1.85
N THR A 78 9.87 0.13 0.62
CA THR A 78 10.66 0.89 -0.36
C THR A 78 10.27 2.37 -0.40
N THR A 79 11.14 3.18 -1.00
CA THR A 79 10.94 4.62 -1.22
C THR A 79 9.67 4.87 -2.04
N SER A 80 8.72 5.59 -1.45
CA SER A 80 7.38 5.82 -2.01
C SER A 80 7.34 6.77 -3.19
N SER A 81 8.26 7.73 -3.27
CA SER A 81 8.27 8.75 -4.34
C SER A 81 8.40 8.16 -5.74
N ARG A 82 8.93 6.94 -5.89
CA ARG A 82 9.00 6.24 -7.18
C ARG A 82 7.64 5.88 -7.77
N MET A 83 6.60 5.83 -6.94
CA MET A 83 5.22 5.55 -7.34
C MET A 83 4.36 6.81 -7.45
N ASP A 84 4.91 8.01 -7.22
CA ASP A 84 4.13 9.25 -7.18
C ASP A 84 3.40 9.53 -8.48
N LYS A 85 4.03 9.34 -9.64
CA LYS A 85 3.39 9.53 -10.95
C LYS A 85 2.20 8.61 -11.23
N TYR A 86 2.12 7.46 -10.56
CA TYR A 86 1.03 6.49 -10.76
C TYR A 86 -0.07 6.64 -9.70
N THR A 87 0.28 7.17 -8.53
CA THR A 87 -0.58 7.17 -7.34
C THR A 87 -1.89 7.95 -7.55
N PRO A 88 -1.92 9.15 -8.15
CA PRO A 88 -3.17 9.90 -8.34
C PRO A 88 -4.23 9.11 -9.12
N LYS A 89 -3.82 8.38 -10.16
CA LYS A 89 -4.75 7.58 -10.95
C LYS A 89 -5.31 6.40 -10.16
N LEU A 90 -4.48 5.72 -9.37
CA LEU A 90 -4.95 4.63 -8.51
C LEU A 90 -5.88 5.12 -7.39
N LEU A 91 -5.63 6.31 -6.84
CA LEU A 91 -6.53 6.95 -5.88
C LEU A 91 -7.88 7.31 -6.50
N GLU A 92 -7.90 7.77 -7.75
CA GLU A 92 -9.13 8.01 -8.52
C GLU A 92 -9.95 6.72 -8.70
N MET A 93 -9.28 5.58 -8.87
CA MET A 93 -9.91 4.26 -9.00
C MET A 93 -10.43 3.69 -7.68
N GLY A 94 -10.17 4.34 -6.54
CA GLY A 94 -10.69 3.91 -5.23
C GLY A 94 -9.65 3.33 -4.26
N LEU A 95 -8.35 3.40 -4.58
CA LEU A 95 -7.29 3.06 -3.63
C LEU A 95 -7.41 3.95 -2.38
N LYS A 96 -7.39 3.36 -1.18
CA LYS A 96 -7.57 4.09 0.08
C LYS A 96 -6.35 4.18 0.96
N GLY A 97 -5.33 3.36 0.72
CA GLY A 97 -4.09 3.46 1.48
C GLY A 97 -2.85 3.01 0.76
N MET A 98 -1.71 3.55 1.20
CA MET A 98 -0.40 3.11 0.75
C MET A 98 0.57 3.03 1.92
N ILE A 99 1.40 1.99 1.96
CA ILE A 99 2.43 1.80 2.98
C ILE A 99 3.80 1.90 2.31
N GLY A 100 4.70 2.73 2.85
CA GLY A 100 6.06 2.88 2.30
C GLY A 100 6.97 3.73 3.18
N LYS A 101 8.07 4.25 2.60
CA LYS A 101 8.98 5.18 3.30
C LYS A 101 9.32 6.41 2.48
N GLY A 102 9.70 7.49 3.16
CA GLY A 102 10.06 8.77 2.56
C GLY A 102 8.86 9.67 2.28
N TYR A 103 9.17 10.88 1.81
CA TYR A 103 8.19 11.90 1.46
C TYR A 103 7.45 11.58 0.15
N ARG A 104 6.29 12.21 -0.01
CA ARG A 104 5.45 12.17 -1.22
C ARG A 104 5.39 13.55 -1.86
N SER A 105 5.20 13.61 -3.18
CA SER A 105 4.98 14.84 -3.93
C SER A 105 3.74 15.62 -3.46
N GLU A 106 3.69 16.92 -3.75
CA GLU A 106 2.51 17.75 -3.46
C GLU A 106 1.26 17.27 -4.23
N GLU A 107 1.45 16.77 -5.44
CA GLU A 107 0.38 16.17 -6.25
C GLU A 107 -0.26 14.97 -5.52
N VAL A 108 0.55 14.07 -4.98
CA VAL A 108 0.05 12.95 -4.19
C VAL A 108 -0.65 13.44 -2.93
N LYS A 109 -0.10 14.43 -2.22
CA LYS A 109 -0.76 15.01 -1.04
C LYS A 109 -2.11 15.62 -1.38
N ALA A 110 -2.22 16.32 -2.51
CA ALA A 110 -3.49 16.87 -2.98
C ALA A 110 -4.49 15.76 -3.34
N SER A 111 -4.03 14.72 -4.05
CA SER A 111 -4.85 13.57 -4.41
C SER A 111 -5.34 12.79 -3.18
N LEU A 112 -4.48 12.56 -2.17
CA LEU A 112 -4.87 11.94 -0.91
C LEU A 112 -6.02 12.69 -0.22
N ARG A 113 -5.96 14.03 -0.19
CA ARG A 113 -7.06 14.86 0.36
C ARG A 113 -8.33 14.73 -0.47
N LYS A 114 -8.21 14.80 -1.80
CA LYS A 114 -9.35 14.71 -2.74
C LYS A 114 -10.09 13.38 -2.60
N HIS A 115 -9.36 12.27 -2.47
CA HIS A 115 -9.92 10.92 -2.46
C HIS A 115 -10.11 10.33 -1.06
N GLN A 116 -9.88 11.11 0.00
CA GLN A 116 -9.97 10.68 1.41
C GLN A 116 -9.20 9.38 1.64
N ALA A 117 -7.91 9.40 1.31
CA ALA A 117 -7.01 8.27 1.41
C ALA A 117 -5.82 8.62 2.32
N VAL A 118 -5.09 7.60 2.79
CA VAL A 118 -3.99 7.78 3.75
C VAL A 118 -2.67 7.20 3.26
N TYR A 119 -1.58 7.89 3.58
CA TYR A 119 -0.22 7.35 3.43
C TYR A 119 0.34 6.96 4.79
N LEU A 120 0.73 5.70 4.91
CA LEU A 120 1.25 5.10 6.13
C LEU A 120 2.76 4.93 6.01
N GLY A 121 3.49 5.74 6.79
CA GLY A 121 4.94 5.60 6.91
C GLY A 121 5.30 4.34 7.70
N ALA A 122 5.86 3.33 7.04
CA ALA A 122 6.42 2.17 7.72
C ALA A 122 7.79 2.50 8.32
N ILE A 123 8.06 1.94 9.50
CA ILE A 123 9.33 2.17 10.22
C ILE A 123 10.46 1.49 9.43
N GLY A 124 11.33 2.31 8.83
CA GLY A 124 12.52 1.84 8.13
C GLY A 124 13.45 1.04 9.07
N GLY A 125 14.11 0.02 8.54
CA GLY A 125 15.03 -0.83 9.33
C GLY A 125 14.35 -1.95 10.13
N SER A 126 13.02 -2.01 10.17
CA SER A 126 12.25 -3.02 10.92
C SER A 126 11.74 -4.19 10.05
N ALA A 127 12.40 -4.48 8.93
CA ALA A 127 11.89 -5.42 7.92
C ALA A 127 11.61 -6.83 8.45
N ALA A 128 12.46 -7.34 9.35
CA ALA A 128 12.30 -8.65 9.98
C ALA A 128 11.21 -8.68 11.07
N LEU A 129 10.87 -7.51 11.65
CA LEU A 129 9.75 -7.39 12.59
C LEU A 129 8.43 -7.31 11.83
N ILE A 130 8.39 -6.53 10.75
CA ILE A 130 7.21 -6.40 9.88
C ILE A 130 6.83 -7.76 9.29
N SER A 131 7.79 -8.60 8.89
CA SER A 131 7.47 -9.93 8.35
C SER A 131 6.80 -10.86 9.36
N ARG A 132 7.06 -10.72 10.67
CA ARG A 132 6.37 -11.50 11.73
C ARG A 132 4.89 -11.17 11.87
N SER A 133 4.48 -10.00 11.39
CA SER A 133 3.09 -9.56 11.35
C SER A 133 2.32 -10.12 10.15
N ILE A 134 3.01 -10.67 9.13
CA ILE A 134 2.40 -11.28 7.96
C ILE A 134 2.07 -12.74 8.29
N LYS A 135 0.78 -13.09 8.25
CA LYS A 135 0.28 -14.41 8.68
C LYS A 135 0.04 -15.39 7.54
N SER A 136 -0.21 -14.89 6.34
CA SER A 136 -0.37 -15.65 5.11
C SER A 136 0.01 -14.76 3.92
N GLY A 137 0.29 -15.39 2.78
CA GLY A 137 0.61 -14.68 1.55
C GLY A 137 0.51 -15.62 0.35
N GLY A 138 0.30 -15.03 -0.82
CA GLY A 138 0.28 -15.72 -2.11
C GLY A 138 0.92 -14.85 -3.16
N ILE A 139 1.44 -15.47 -4.21
CA ILE A 139 1.98 -14.75 -5.37
C ILE A 139 0.84 -14.60 -6.36
N ASN A 140 0.34 -13.38 -6.51
CA ASN A 140 -0.54 -13.00 -7.61
C ASN A 140 0.33 -12.29 -8.64
N CYS A 141 0.80 -13.03 -9.65
CA CYS A 141 1.52 -12.42 -10.77
C CYS A 141 0.55 -11.62 -11.63
N ILE A 142 0.96 -10.41 -12.02
CA ILE A 142 0.31 -9.49 -12.95
C ILE A 142 1.21 -9.39 -14.19
#